data_AF-A0A8H2XKZ7-F1
#
_entry.id   AF-A0A8H2XKZ7-F1
#
_cell.length_a   1.000
_cell.length_b   1.000
_cell.length_c   1.000
_cell.angle_alpha   90.00
_cell.angle_beta   90.00
_cell.angle_gamma   90.00
#
_symmetry.space_group_name_H-M   'P 1'
#
loop_
_entity.id
_entity.type
_entity.pdbx_description
1 polymer ?
#
loop_
_entity_poly.entity_id
_entity_poly.type
_entity_poly.pdbx_seq_one_letter_code
_entity_poly.pdbx_strand_id
1 'polypeptide(L)'
;MEEACEYIEKIVNEAIKQRPRYPLEWAGAEGSSSKVPQWRPNVAASNCYRGAKEAVGYHSDQMTYLGPYPTIASLSLGTTREFRVREVISKENAPQKEARTYIVPLPHNSLVIMHPPCQERFKHTIPSQQAIDVFRPPFPPNSEPSNVRINITFRFYRPDFKPTTTPRCACGDPCVLRADMKGKSREREQGSGGNNDIKYFWQCYSGAQNEGKSCGHWSLMDIEKEGRGPVIGTGS
;
A
#
# COMPACT_ATOMS: atom_id res chain seq x y z
N MET A 1 1.30 -5.12 21.15
CA MET A 1 1.55 -4.84 19.72
C MET A 1 1.89 -6.12 18.98
N GLU A 2 2.83 -6.92 19.48
CA GLU A 2 3.18 -8.23 18.90
C GLU A 2 1.96 -9.16 18.77
N GLU A 3 1.13 -9.26 19.80
CA GLU A 3 -0.11 -10.04 19.75
C GLU A 3 -1.07 -9.58 18.64
N ALA A 4 -1.20 -8.26 18.44
CA ALA A 4 -2.01 -7.73 17.35
C ALA A 4 -1.44 -8.12 15.98
N CYS A 5 -0.11 -8.18 15.83
CA CYS A 5 0.52 -8.67 14.61
C CYS A 5 0.13 -10.13 14.31
N GLU A 6 0.05 -11.01 15.31
CA GLU A 6 -0.33 -12.42 15.12
C GLU A 6 -1.79 -12.57 14.62
N TYR A 7 -2.73 -11.84 15.23
CA TYR A 7 -4.13 -11.87 14.78
C TYR A 7 -4.28 -11.32 13.35
N ILE A 8 -3.62 -10.19 13.07
CA ILE A 8 -3.70 -9.54 11.75
C ILE A 8 -3.01 -10.40 10.70
N GLU A 9 -1.86 -11.00 10.99
CA GLU A 9 -1.18 -11.95 10.12
C GLU A 9 -2.12 -13.07 9.69
N LYS A 10 -2.77 -13.74 10.65
CA LYS A 10 -3.70 -14.83 10.36
C LYS A 10 -4.83 -14.38 9.44
N ILE A 11 -5.51 -13.27 9.77
CA ILE A 11 -6.66 -12.78 9.01
C ILE A 11 -6.25 -12.40 7.58
N VAL A 12 -5.12 -11.70 7.42
CA VAL A 12 -4.66 -11.25 6.11
C VAL A 12 -4.25 -12.42 5.23
N ASN A 13 -3.57 -13.42 5.78
CA ASN A 13 -3.21 -14.61 5.00
C ASN A 13 -4.44 -15.43 4.58
N GLU A 14 -5.46 -15.56 5.42
CA GLU A 14 -6.73 -16.17 5.01
C GLU A 14 -7.41 -15.38 3.89
N ALA A 15 -7.43 -14.04 3.97
CA ALA A 15 -7.96 -13.20 2.90
C ALA A 15 -7.16 -13.33 1.58
N ILE A 16 -5.83 -13.44 1.66
CA ILE A 16 -4.97 -13.66 0.48
C ILE A 16 -5.26 -14.99 -0.20
N LYS A 17 -5.56 -16.06 0.54
CA LYS A 17 -5.89 -17.39 -0.02
C LYS A 17 -7.21 -17.40 -0.81
N GLN A 18 -8.11 -16.47 -0.55
CA GLN A 18 -9.44 -16.41 -1.17
C GLN A 18 -9.47 -15.77 -2.55
N ARG A 19 -8.31 -15.34 -3.08
CA ARG A 19 -8.23 -14.68 -4.39
C ARG A 19 -7.08 -15.22 -5.23
N PRO A 20 -7.16 -15.11 -6.57
CA PRO A 20 -5.99 -15.27 -7.41
C PRO A 20 -4.93 -14.22 -7.03
N ARG A 21 -3.67 -14.63 -7.16
CA ARG A 21 -2.48 -13.85 -6.85
C ARG A 21 -1.91 -13.27 -8.16
N TYR A 22 -1.46 -12.02 -8.13
CA TYR A 22 -0.79 -11.37 -9.25
C TYR A 22 0.66 -11.85 -9.41
N PRO A 23 1.20 -11.80 -10.64
CA PRO A 23 2.64 -11.89 -10.86
C PRO A 23 3.39 -10.86 -10.00
N LEU A 24 4.61 -11.19 -9.56
CA LEU A 24 5.43 -10.37 -8.66
C LEU A 24 4.94 -10.22 -7.20
N GLU A 25 3.75 -10.72 -6.84
CA GLU A 25 3.39 -10.87 -5.44
C GLU A 25 4.38 -11.81 -4.73
N TRP A 26 4.71 -11.49 -3.47
CA TRP A 26 5.61 -12.29 -2.63
C TRP A 26 5.16 -13.76 -2.53
N ALA A 27 5.88 -14.70 -3.15
CA ALA A 27 5.57 -16.13 -3.05
C ALA A 27 5.98 -16.71 -1.69
N GLY A 28 6.92 -16.03 -1.03
CA GLY A 28 7.48 -16.48 0.22
C GLY A 28 8.64 -17.46 0.07
N ALA A 29 9.51 -17.51 1.09
CA ALA A 29 10.79 -18.23 1.04
C ALA A 29 10.65 -19.72 0.66
N GLU A 30 11.35 -20.14 -0.39
CA GLU A 30 11.49 -21.55 -0.76
C GLU A 30 12.19 -22.35 0.35
N GLY A 31 11.77 -23.62 0.55
CA GLY A 31 12.51 -24.58 1.39
C GLY A 31 12.33 -24.50 2.90
N SER A 32 11.38 -23.71 3.44
CA SER A 32 11.09 -23.74 4.88
C SER A 32 10.22 -24.96 5.27
N SER A 33 10.82 -25.89 6.02
CA SER A 33 10.16 -27.01 6.70
C SER A 33 9.13 -26.55 7.75
N SER A 34 9.11 -25.25 8.08
CA SER A 34 8.13 -24.61 8.95
C SER A 34 7.08 -23.87 8.09
N LYS A 35 5.95 -24.55 7.86
CA LYS A 35 4.63 -24.08 7.37
C LYS A 35 4.60 -22.72 6.63
N VAL A 36 4.61 -22.78 5.29
CA VAL A 36 4.14 -21.79 4.29
C VAL A 36 4.53 -20.32 4.57
N PRO A 37 5.43 -19.72 3.78
CA PRO A 37 5.78 -18.32 3.94
C PRO A 37 4.59 -17.41 3.60
N GLN A 38 4.24 -16.59 4.58
CA GLN A 38 2.99 -15.84 4.68
C GLN A 38 3.27 -14.35 4.73
N TRP A 39 2.32 -13.53 4.29
CA TRP A 39 2.37 -12.09 4.55
C TRP A 39 2.54 -11.88 6.05
N ARG A 40 3.57 -11.17 6.50
CA ARG A 40 3.85 -10.98 7.92
C ARG A 40 3.99 -9.49 8.23
N PRO A 41 3.22 -8.93 9.16
CA PRO A 41 3.38 -7.54 9.52
C PRO A 41 4.68 -7.38 10.34
N ASN A 42 5.70 -6.79 9.74
CA ASN A 42 6.96 -6.44 10.40
C ASN A 42 7.09 -4.93 10.66
N VAL A 43 6.13 -4.14 10.18
CA VAL A 43 6.01 -2.71 10.47
C VAL A 43 4.56 -2.38 10.79
N ALA A 44 4.35 -1.64 11.87
CA ALA A 44 3.06 -1.08 12.23
C ALA A 44 3.21 0.41 12.54
N ALA A 45 2.37 1.24 11.92
CA ALA A 45 2.32 2.67 12.18
C ALA A 45 0.95 3.04 12.74
N SER A 46 0.95 3.81 13.84
CA SER A 46 -0.28 4.31 14.46
C SER A 46 -0.51 5.77 14.12
N ASN A 47 -1.73 6.10 13.73
CA ASN A 47 -2.20 7.47 13.52
C ASN A 47 -3.32 7.75 14.53
N CYS A 48 -3.27 8.91 15.19
CA CYS A 48 -4.30 9.38 16.11
C CYS A 48 -4.97 10.62 15.51
N TYR A 49 -6.27 10.54 15.28
CA TYR A 49 -7.10 11.63 14.80
C TYR A 49 -8.02 12.10 15.93
N ARG A 50 -7.71 13.22 16.57
CA ARG A 50 -8.39 13.84 17.72
C ARG A 50 -9.63 14.64 17.36
N GLY A 51 -10.00 14.71 16.09
CA GLY A 51 -11.22 15.40 15.70
C GLY A 51 -11.44 15.47 14.20
N ALA A 52 -12.48 16.21 13.82
CA ALA A 52 -13.00 16.22 12.46
C ALA A 52 -12.10 16.96 11.46
N LYS A 53 -11.25 17.88 11.93
CA LYS A 53 -10.31 18.65 11.08
C LYS A 53 -9.08 17.85 10.68
N GLU A 54 -8.71 16.81 11.44
CA GLU A 54 -7.52 16.03 11.15
C GLU A 54 -7.77 15.06 9.99
N ALA A 55 -6.81 15.01 9.08
CA ALA A 55 -6.94 14.35 7.80
C ALA A 55 -5.58 13.84 7.31
N VAL A 56 -5.63 12.90 6.38
CA VAL A 56 -4.49 12.54 5.53
C VAL A 56 -4.95 12.62 4.08
N GLY A 57 -4.28 13.41 3.25
CA GLY A 57 -4.65 13.61 1.85
C GLY A 57 -4.58 12.33 1.01
N TYR A 58 -5.07 12.39 -0.23
CA TYR A 58 -5.01 11.27 -1.16
C TYR A 58 -3.56 10.83 -1.43
N HIS A 59 -3.25 9.59 -1.07
CA HIS A 59 -1.93 8.99 -1.28
C HIS A 59 -2.03 7.48 -1.56
N SER A 60 -0.92 6.90 -1.98
CA SER A 60 -0.68 5.46 -1.97
C SER A 60 0.56 5.22 -1.13
N ASP A 61 0.64 4.07 -0.48
CA ASP A 61 1.77 3.72 0.36
C ASP A 61 3.06 3.66 -0.48
N GLN A 62 4.18 4.09 0.12
CA GLN A 62 5.47 4.11 -0.56
C GLN A 62 5.97 2.68 -0.79
N MET A 63 6.19 2.34 -2.06
CA MET A 63 6.42 0.96 -2.46
C MET A 63 7.86 0.48 -2.26
N THR A 64 8.81 1.39 -2.02
CA THR A 64 10.26 1.09 -1.97
C THR A 64 10.61 -0.14 -1.14
N TYR A 65 9.98 -0.33 0.02
CA TYR A 65 10.22 -1.48 0.91
C TYR A 65 9.08 -2.50 0.89
N LEU A 66 7.92 -2.12 0.38
CA LEU A 66 6.76 -3.00 0.25
C LEU A 66 6.88 -3.93 -0.96
N GLY A 67 7.61 -3.48 -1.99
CA GLY A 67 7.71 -4.12 -3.29
C GLY A 67 6.40 -4.06 -4.10
N PRO A 68 6.39 -4.73 -5.27
CA PRO A 68 5.22 -4.92 -6.11
C PRO A 68 4.06 -5.61 -5.40
N TYR A 69 2.84 -5.23 -5.77
CA TYR A 69 1.59 -5.84 -5.32
C TYR A 69 1.54 -6.08 -3.80
N PRO A 70 1.74 -5.05 -2.97
CA PRO A 70 1.71 -5.24 -1.53
C PRO A 70 0.29 -5.32 -1.01
N THR A 71 0.08 -6.18 -0.02
CA THR A 71 -1.13 -6.18 0.81
C THR A 71 -0.88 -5.34 2.06
N ILE A 72 -1.82 -4.47 2.40
CA ILE A 72 -1.74 -3.59 3.59
C ILE A 72 -3.00 -3.79 4.43
N ALA A 73 -2.86 -3.88 5.75
CA ALA A 73 -4.00 -4.01 6.65
C ALA A 73 -4.09 -2.80 7.59
N SER A 74 -5.29 -2.30 7.86
CA SER A 74 -5.51 -1.11 8.68
C SER A 74 -6.66 -1.32 9.66
N LEU A 75 -6.34 -1.36 10.95
CA LEU A 75 -7.29 -1.51 12.06
C LEU A 75 -7.73 -0.13 12.54
N SER A 76 -9.04 0.10 12.61
CA SER A 76 -9.65 1.34 13.09
C SER A 76 -10.31 1.14 14.45
N LEU A 77 -9.98 2.02 15.40
CA LEU A 77 -10.50 2.04 16.76
C LEU A 77 -11.02 3.44 17.09
N GLY A 78 -12.11 3.49 17.84
CA GLY A 78 -12.72 4.74 18.32
C GLY A 78 -13.72 5.32 17.31
N THR A 79 -13.69 6.62 17.12
CA THR A 79 -14.64 7.34 16.25
C THR A 79 -14.61 6.87 14.80
N THR A 80 -15.81 6.61 14.26
CA THR A 80 -16.00 6.29 12.86
C THR A 80 -15.51 7.43 11.98
N ARG A 81 -14.72 7.12 10.96
CA ARG A 81 -14.29 8.07 9.94
C ARG A 81 -14.49 7.48 8.55
N GLU A 82 -14.68 8.36 7.57
CA GLU A 82 -14.70 7.93 6.17
C GLU A 82 -13.29 7.60 5.69
N PHE A 83 -13.14 6.43 5.09
CA PHE A 83 -11.99 6.08 4.27
C PHE A 83 -12.40 6.16 2.83
N ARG A 84 -11.80 7.08 2.07
CA ARG A 84 -12.11 7.26 0.65
C ARG A 84 -11.01 6.68 -0.20
N VAL A 85 -11.38 5.90 -1.20
CA VAL A 85 -10.47 5.26 -2.16
C VAL A 85 -10.85 5.73 -3.55
N ARG A 86 -9.93 6.41 -4.23
CA ARG A 86 -10.15 7.01 -5.55
C ARG A 86 -9.25 6.37 -6.60
N GLU A 87 -9.86 5.95 -7.71
CA GLU A 87 -9.16 5.38 -8.85
C GLU A 87 -8.22 6.43 -9.48
N VAL A 88 -7.00 6.00 -9.83
CA VAL A 88 -6.07 6.78 -10.65
C VAL A 88 -6.29 6.42 -12.11
N ILE A 89 -6.70 7.41 -12.90
CA ILE A 89 -6.93 7.27 -14.34
C ILE A 89 -6.02 8.21 -15.13
N SER A 90 -5.65 7.80 -16.34
CA SER A 90 -4.99 8.67 -17.31
C SER A 90 -6.04 9.42 -18.12
N LYS A 91 -6.17 10.74 -17.92
CA LYS A 91 -7.07 11.57 -18.75
C LYS A 91 -6.61 11.69 -20.20
N GLU A 92 -5.32 11.53 -20.46
CA GLU A 92 -4.78 11.49 -21.82
C GLU A 92 -5.31 10.26 -22.58
N ASN A 93 -5.48 9.13 -21.89
CA ASN A 93 -5.78 7.84 -22.53
C ASN A 93 -7.27 7.49 -22.47
N ALA A 94 -7.96 7.96 -21.42
CA ALA A 94 -9.39 7.75 -21.24
C ALA A 94 -10.06 9.09 -20.94
N PRO A 95 -10.10 10.02 -21.92
CA PRO A 95 -10.58 11.39 -21.71
C PRO A 95 -12.04 11.46 -21.24
N GLN A 96 -12.84 10.44 -21.59
CA GLN A 96 -14.26 10.34 -21.20
C GLN A 96 -14.48 9.52 -19.91
N LYS A 97 -13.42 8.92 -19.33
CA LYS A 97 -13.56 8.15 -18.08
C LYS A 97 -13.45 9.10 -16.89
N GLU A 98 -14.38 8.96 -15.95
CA GLU A 98 -14.29 9.63 -14.66
C GLU A 98 -13.69 8.73 -13.59
N ALA A 99 -12.87 9.33 -12.71
CA ALA A 99 -12.25 8.62 -11.61
C ALA A 99 -13.31 8.27 -10.56
N ARG A 100 -13.58 6.98 -10.35
CA ARG A 100 -14.52 6.54 -9.31
C ARG A 100 -13.92 6.73 -7.92
N THR A 101 -14.75 7.17 -6.98
CA THR A 101 -14.39 7.28 -5.56
C THR A 101 -15.33 6.40 -4.74
N TYR A 102 -14.76 5.47 -3.99
CA TYR A 102 -15.46 4.63 -3.02
C TYR A 102 -15.33 5.26 -1.63
N ILE A 103 -16.43 5.31 -0.89
CA ILE A 103 -16.46 5.83 0.48
C ILE A 103 -16.79 4.65 1.39
N VAL A 104 -15.88 4.33 2.30
CA VAL A 104 -16.01 3.21 3.24
C VAL A 104 -16.02 3.78 4.66
N PRO A 105 -17.16 3.76 5.36
CA PRO A 105 -17.19 4.10 6.78
C PRO A 105 -16.37 3.09 7.57
N LEU A 106 -15.44 3.55 8.41
CA LEU A 106 -14.61 2.70 9.26
C LEU A 106 -15.02 2.84 10.73
N PRO A 107 -15.98 2.03 11.21
CA PRO A 107 -16.40 2.07 12.61
C PRO A 107 -15.32 1.53 13.55
N HIS A 108 -15.54 1.72 14.85
CA HIS A 108 -14.73 1.09 15.90
C HIS A 108 -14.62 -0.42 15.64
N ASN A 109 -13.41 -0.96 15.82
CA ASN A 109 -13.10 -2.38 15.68
C ASN A 109 -13.34 -2.93 14.25
N SER A 110 -13.04 -2.12 13.24
CA SER A 110 -13.06 -2.53 11.83
C SER A 110 -11.65 -2.70 11.27
N LEU A 111 -11.46 -3.74 10.46
CA LEU A 111 -10.21 -4.00 9.75
C LEU A 111 -10.44 -3.85 8.24
N VAL A 112 -9.63 -3.00 7.61
CA VAL A 112 -9.56 -2.89 6.14
C VAL A 112 -8.34 -3.63 5.65
N ILE A 113 -8.51 -4.48 4.63
CA ILE A 113 -7.40 -5.12 3.91
C ILE A 113 -7.37 -4.53 2.50
N MET A 114 -6.32 -3.80 2.19
CA MET A 114 -6.04 -3.27 0.86
C MET A 114 -5.26 -4.33 0.08
N HIS A 115 -5.97 -5.19 -0.64
CA HIS A 115 -5.34 -6.14 -1.56
C HIS A 115 -4.75 -5.44 -2.78
N PRO A 116 -3.75 -6.04 -3.43
CA PRO A 116 -3.32 -5.60 -4.74
C PRO A 116 -4.49 -5.66 -5.73
N PRO A 117 -4.58 -4.72 -6.69
CA PRO A 117 -3.62 -3.66 -7.00
C PRO A 117 -4.01 -2.30 -6.35
N CYS A 118 -4.41 -2.29 -5.07
CA CYS A 118 -4.88 -1.06 -4.42
C CYS A 118 -3.84 0.06 -4.40
N GLN A 119 -2.57 -0.23 -4.09
CA GLN A 119 -1.52 0.80 -4.01
C GLN A 119 -1.07 1.29 -5.39
N GLU A 120 -1.32 0.48 -6.42
CA GLU A 120 -0.92 0.74 -7.80
C GLU A 120 -2.00 1.46 -8.59
N ARG A 121 -3.29 1.25 -8.28
CA ARG A 121 -4.41 1.80 -9.06
C ARG A 121 -5.25 2.81 -8.31
N PHE A 122 -5.10 2.91 -7.00
CA PHE A 122 -5.92 3.80 -6.18
C PHE A 122 -5.07 4.66 -5.27
N LYS A 123 -5.62 5.83 -4.96
CA LYS A 123 -5.18 6.66 -3.84
C LYS A 123 -6.24 6.64 -2.76
N HIS A 124 -5.84 6.62 -1.51
CA HIS A 124 -6.73 6.61 -0.38
C HIS A 124 -6.50 7.81 0.56
N THR A 125 -7.51 8.16 1.34
CA THR A 125 -7.51 9.33 2.24
C THR A 125 -8.44 9.10 3.43
N ILE A 126 -8.11 9.73 4.55
CA ILE A 126 -9.07 10.07 5.61
C ILE A 126 -9.30 11.58 5.49
N PRO A 127 -10.42 12.04 4.94
CA PRO A 127 -10.67 13.47 4.73
C PRO A 127 -11.07 14.14 6.06
N SER A 128 -10.90 15.45 6.13
CA SER A 128 -11.56 16.25 7.16
C SER A 128 -13.09 16.18 6.96
N GLN A 129 -13.84 16.12 8.05
CA GLN A 129 -15.30 16.09 8.04
C GLN A 129 -15.83 17.30 8.80
N GLN A 130 -17.00 17.82 8.39
CA GLN A 130 -17.65 18.92 9.11
C GLN A 130 -18.26 18.42 10.43
N ALA A 131 -18.81 17.22 10.41
CA ALA A 131 -19.37 16.53 11.57
C ALA A 131 -18.82 15.10 11.64
N ILE A 132 -18.64 14.60 12.85
CA ILE A 132 -18.31 13.20 13.16
C ILE A 132 -19.14 12.77 14.35
N ASP A 133 -19.60 11.52 14.34
CA ASP A 133 -20.32 10.96 15.47
C ASP A 133 -19.34 10.67 16.61
N VAL A 134 -19.68 11.11 17.80
CA VAL A 134 -18.87 10.85 18.99
C VAL A 134 -18.98 9.37 19.34
N PHE A 135 -17.85 8.69 19.46
CA PHE A 135 -17.78 7.30 19.88
C PHE A 135 -18.09 7.19 21.37
N ARG A 136 -18.97 6.25 21.72
CA ARG A 136 -19.32 5.94 23.10
C ARG A 136 -18.87 4.50 23.39
N PRO A 137 -17.80 4.29 24.17
CA PRO A 137 -17.31 2.95 24.47
C PRO A 137 -18.40 2.13 25.17
N PRO A 138 -18.68 0.89 24.73
CA PRO A 138 -19.65 0.02 25.41
C PRO A 138 -19.11 -0.52 26.74
N PHE A 139 -17.79 -0.56 26.92
CA PHE A 139 -17.12 -0.99 28.13
C PHE A 139 -15.83 -0.18 28.38
N PRO A 140 -15.53 0.20 29.63
CA PRO A 140 -16.40 0.10 30.80
C PRO A 140 -17.66 0.99 30.65
N PRO A 141 -18.79 0.60 31.26
CA PRO A 141 -20.00 1.42 31.23
C PRO A 141 -19.71 2.80 31.85
N ASN A 142 -20.37 3.85 31.32
CA ASN A 142 -20.14 5.26 31.66
C ASN A 142 -18.78 5.84 31.24
N SER A 143 -18.09 5.21 30.29
CA SER A 143 -16.91 5.84 29.67
C SER A 143 -17.27 7.15 28.99
N GLU A 144 -16.40 8.15 29.16
CA GLU A 144 -16.56 9.44 28.51
C GLU A 144 -16.62 9.28 26.98
N PRO A 145 -17.57 9.94 26.30
CA PRO A 145 -17.61 9.97 24.85
C PRO A 145 -16.30 10.54 24.27
N SER A 146 -15.85 9.98 23.16
CA SER A 146 -14.61 10.38 22.50
C SER A 146 -14.85 10.68 21.02
N ASN A 147 -14.20 11.73 20.51
CA ASN A 147 -14.14 12.04 19.09
C ASN A 147 -12.83 11.53 18.44
N VAL A 148 -12.05 10.75 19.18
CA VAL A 148 -10.73 10.27 18.77
C VAL A 148 -10.88 8.98 17.97
N ARG A 149 -10.22 8.93 16.81
CA ARG A 149 -9.95 7.70 16.06
C ARG A 149 -8.48 7.35 16.17
N ILE A 150 -8.18 6.11 16.53
CA ILE A 150 -6.85 5.52 16.41
C ILE A 150 -6.88 4.56 15.22
N ASN A 151 -5.85 4.62 14.39
CA ASN A 151 -5.67 3.72 13.26
C ASN A 151 -4.30 3.09 13.31
N ILE A 152 -4.22 1.77 13.28
CA ILE A 152 -2.98 1.02 13.23
C ILE A 152 -2.87 0.39 11.85
N THR A 153 -1.89 0.80 11.05
CA THR A 153 -1.64 0.27 9.71
C THR A 153 -0.45 -0.68 9.74
N PHE A 154 -0.70 -1.93 9.40
CA PHE A 154 0.24 -3.04 9.35
C PHE A 154 0.74 -3.24 7.93
N ARG A 155 2.05 -3.41 7.82
CA ARG A 155 2.78 -3.53 6.56
C ARG A 155 3.76 -4.67 6.64
N PHE A 156 3.94 -5.35 5.51
CA PHE A 156 5.01 -6.30 5.29
C PHE A 156 6.08 -5.65 4.43
N TYR A 157 7.18 -5.23 5.04
CA TYR A 157 8.39 -4.85 4.32
C TYR A 157 9.10 -6.11 3.87
N ARG A 158 9.22 -6.23 2.55
CA ARG A 158 9.72 -7.40 1.88
C ARG A 158 11.24 -7.54 2.09
N PRO A 159 11.76 -8.70 2.49
CA PRO A 159 13.20 -8.91 2.71
C PRO A 159 14.06 -8.63 1.47
N ASP A 160 13.50 -8.85 0.28
CA ASP A 160 14.10 -8.61 -1.03
C ASP A 160 14.00 -7.14 -1.49
N PHE A 161 13.39 -6.26 -0.69
CA PHE A 161 13.30 -4.81 -0.91
C PHE A 161 13.90 -4.05 0.29
N LYS A 162 15.13 -4.40 0.67
CA LYS A 162 15.85 -3.77 1.79
C LYS A 162 16.67 -2.56 1.35
N PRO A 163 16.91 -1.56 2.23
CA PRO A 163 17.66 -0.34 1.90
C PRO A 163 19.03 -0.58 1.25
N THR A 164 19.74 -1.64 1.65
CA THR A 164 21.07 -1.97 1.08
C THR A 164 21.02 -2.46 -0.37
N THR A 165 19.85 -2.84 -0.86
CA THR A 165 19.60 -3.31 -2.24
C THR A 165 18.81 -2.29 -3.06
N THR A 166 18.47 -1.15 -2.48
CA THR A 166 17.79 -0.07 -3.19
C THR A 166 18.80 0.60 -4.14
N PRO A 167 18.50 0.67 -5.45
CA PRO A 167 19.37 1.36 -6.40
C PRO A 167 19.58 2.82 -6.00
N ARG A 168 20.76 3.37 -6.27
CA ARG A 168 21.06 4.78 -6.04
C ARG A 168 20.99 5.55 -7.35
N CYS A 169 20.49 6.77 -7.28
CA CYS A 169 20.48 7.69 -8.41
C CYS A 169 21.86 8.34 -8.60
N ALA A 170 22.02 9.14 -9.66
CA ALA A 170 23.28 9.86 -9.91
C ALA A 170 23.60 10.95 -8.88
N CYS A 171 22.63 11.36 -8.04
CA CYS A 171 22.89 12.24 -6.89
C CYS A 171 23.52 11.50 -5.70
N GLY A 172 23.58 10.17 -5.75
CA GLY A 172 24.02 9.33 -4.62
C GLY A 172 22.89 8.93 -3.67
N ASP A 173 21.68 9.47 -3.82
CA ASP A 173 20.53 9.16 -2.97
C ASP A 173 19.85 7.84 -3.38
N PRO A 174 19.27 7.08 -2.43
CA PRO A 174 18.44 5.93 -2.76
C PRO A 174 17.23 6.32 -3.61
N CYS A 175 16.99 5.57 -4.68
CA CYS A 175 15.80 5.71 -5.51
C CYS A 175 14.53 5.31 -4.76
N VAL A 176 13.39 5.82 -5.20
CA VAL A 176 12.06 5.39 -4.76
C VAL A 176 11.43 4.47 -5.80
N LEU A 177 10.76 3.42 -5.34
CA LEU A 177 9.98 2.54 -6.23
C LEU A 177 8.61 3.15 -6.46
N ARG A 178 8.17 3.19 -7.71
CA ARG A 178 6.83 3.65 -8.11
C ARG A 178 6.20 2.65 -9.07
N ALA A 179 4.89 2.48 -8.94
CA ALA A 179 4.09 1.81 -9.95
C ALA A 179 3.68 2.78 -11.07
N ASP A 180 3.54 2.28 -12.29
CA ASP A 180 2.90 2.99 -13.39
C ASP A 180 1.38 3.04 -13.20
N MET A 181 0.93 3.88 -12.26
CA MET A 181 -0.48 4.01 -11.90
C MET A 181 -1.38 4.48 -13.05
N LYS A 182 -0.80 5.19 -14.03
CA LYS A 182 -1.53 5.72 -15.19
C LYS A 182 -1.52 4.78 -16.39
N GLY A 183 -0.75 3.68 -16.33
CA GLY A 183 -0.68 2.69 -17.41
C GLY A 183 -0.01 3.19 -18.70
N LYS A 184 0.78 4.28 -18.65
CA LYS A 184 1.43 4.85 -19.85
C LYS A 184 2.39 3.86 -20.51
N SER A 185 3.01 2.98 -19.72
CA SER A 185 3.95 1.96 -20.19
C SER A 185 3.28 0.68 -20.69
N ARG A 186 2.04 0.40 -20.25
CA ARG A 186 1.24 -0.77 -20.69
C ARG A 186 0.69 -0.55 -22.10
N GLU A 187 0.22 0.66 -22.39
CA GLU A 187 -0.36 0.99 -23.71
C GLU A 187 0.68 1.03 -24.84
N ARG A 188 1.92 1.46 -24.57
CA ARG A 188 3.01 1.41 -25.58
C ARG A 188 3.32 0.00 -26.07
N GLU A 189 3.04 -1.02 -25.26
CA GLU A 189 3.29 -2.44 -25.56
C GLU A 189 2.01 -3.23 -25.93
N GLN A 190 0.82 -2.61 -25.83
CA GLN A 190 -0.43 -3.24 -26.29
C GLN A 190 -0.47 -3.44 -27.81
N GLY A 191 0.45 -2.81 -28.57
CA GLY A 191 0.68 -3.12 -29.98
C GLY A 191 1.53 -4.37 -30.24
N SER A 192 2.12 -4.99 -29.22
CA SER A 192 3.09 -6.09 -29.35
C SER A 192 2.76 -7.33 -28.50
N GLY A 193 1.50 -7.53 -28.12
CA GLY A 193 1.06 -8.72 -27.36
C GLY A 193 1.57 -8.76 -25.91
N GLY A 194 1.95 -7.61 -25.34
CA GLY A 194 2.48 -7.51 -23.98
C GLY A 194 1.46 -7.91 -22.89
N ASN A 195 1.97 -8.52 -21.82
CA ASN A 195 1.19 -8.88 -20.65
C ASN A 195 0.60 -7.62 -19.96
N ASN A 196 -0.61 -7.73 -19.41
CA ASN A 196 -1.37 -6.61 -18.87
C ASN A 196 -0.95 -6.19 -17.45
N ASP A 197 0.25 -6.59 -17.02
CA ASP A 197 0.79 -6.40 -15.69
C ASP A 197 1.26 -4.96 -15.44
N ILE A 198 1.25 -4.58 -14.16
CA ILE A 198 1.67 -3.24 -13.73
C ILE A 198 3.19 -3.22 -13.71
N LYS A 199 3.77 -2.20 -14.35
CA LYS A 199 5.21 -1.96 -14.32
C LYS A 199 5.62 -1.12 -13.13
N TYR A 200 6.82 -1.38 -12.65
CA TYR A 200 7.44 -0.67 -11.56
C TYR A 200 8.75 -0.07 -12.03
N PHE A 201 9.11 1.08 -11.50
CA PHE A 201 10.34 1.77 -11.86
C PHE A 201 10.96 2.47 -10.66
N TRP A 202 12.28 2.51 -10.66
CA TRP A 202 13.10 3.29 -9.73
C TRP A 202 13.20 4.72 -10.25
N GLN A 203 13.01 5.69 -9.35
CA GLN A 203 13.11 7.11 -9.69
C GLN A 203 13.95 7.86 -8.65
N CYS A 204 14.72 8.83 -9.11
CA CYS A 204 15.34 9.83 -8.24
C CYS A 204 14.28 10.58 -7.41
N TYR A 205 14.48 10.65 -6.09
CA TYR A 205 13.63 11.43 -5.18
C TYR A 205 14.34 12.65 -4.57
N SER A 206 15.59 12.91 -4.96
CA SER A 206 16.41 14.01 -4.45
C SER A 206 15.74 15.37 -4.59
N GLY A 207 14.90 15.59 -5.62
CA GLY A 207 14.19 16.87 -5.79
C GLY A 207 13.26 17.23 -4.62
N ALA A 208 12.74 16.24 -3.88
CA ALA A 208 11.95 16.50 -2.68
C ALA A 208 12.79 16.86 -1.46
N GLN A 209 14.09 16.53 -1.47
CA GLN A 209 15.03 16.74 -0.36
C GLN A 209 15.98 17.93 -0.64
N ASN A 210 16.26 18.22 -1.90
CA ASN A 210 17.29 19.15 -2.36
C ASN A 210 16.69 20.32 -3.15
N GLU A 211 15.66 20.97 -2.59
CA GLU A 211 15.06 22.20 -3.15
C GLU A 211 14.71 22.12 -4.66
N GLY A 212 14.18 20.97 -5.10
CA GLY A 212 13.81 20.73 -6.50
C GLY A 212 14.93 20.21 -7.40
N LYS A 213 16.18 20.13 -6.94
CA LYS A 213 17.31 19.58 -7.71
C LYS A 213 17.24 18.05 -7.78
N SER A 214 17.11 17.51 -8.98
CA SER A 214 17.06 16.07 -9.25
C SER A 214 17.89 15.72 -10.47
N CYS A 215 18.58 14.58 -10.45
CA CYS A 215 19.30 14.08 -11.63
C CYS A 215 18.38 13.45 -12.69
N GLY A 216 17.08 13.36 -12.44
CA GLY A 216 16.12 12.76 -13.39
C GLY A 216 16.27 11.25 -13.58
N HIS A 217 17.08 10.57 -12.75
CA HIS A 217 17.28 9.12 -12.86
C HIS A 217 15.94 8.38 -12.88
N TRP A 218 15.80 7.48 -13.85
CA TRP A 218 14.67 6.59 -14.02
C TRP A 218 15.17 5.26 -14.58
N SER A 219 14.72 4.15 -14.03
CA SER A 219 15.00 2.80 -14.56
C SER A 219 13.83 1.86 -14.28
N LEU A 220 13.53 0.98 -15.24
CA LEU A 220 12.54 -0.07 -15.03
C LEU A 220 13.05 -1.06 -13.98
N MET A 221 12.20 -1.43 -13.02
CA MET A 221 12.54 -2.45 -12.04
C MET A 221 12.47 -3.82 -12.72
N ASP A 222 13.51 -4.62 -12.55
CA ASP A 222 13.63 -5.97 -13.11
C ASP A 222 13.86 -6.95 -11.98
N ILE A 223 12.88 -7.81 -11.71
CA ILE A 223 12.92 -8.66 -10.51
C ILE A 223 14.04 -9.70 -10.58
N GLU A 224 14.32 -10.24 -11.77
CA GLU A 224 15.33 -11.29 -11.97
C GLU A 224 16.73 -10.70 -11.94
N LYS A 225 16.97 -9.63 -12.72
CA LYS A 225 18.30 -8.98 -12.76
C LYS A 225 18.69 -8.37 -11.41
N GLU A 226 17.70 -7.92 -10.64
CA GLU A 226 17.94 -7.36 -9.31
C GLU A 226 17.99 -8.43 -8.20
N GLY A 227 17.83 -9.73 -8.54
CA GLY A 227 17.87 -10.82 -7.58
C GLY A 227 16.78 -10.73 -6.50
N ARG A 228 15.61 -10.21 -6.87
CA ARG A 228 14.47 -10.02 -5.97
C ARG A 228 13.51 -11.21 -6.07
N GLY A 229 12.71 -11.42 -5.02
CA GLY A 229 11.82 -12.56 -4.88
C GLY A 229 12.10 -13.37 -3.60
N PRO A 230 11.43 -14.52 -3.46
CA PRO A 230 10.61 -15.21 -4.46
C PRO A 230 9.24 -14.56 -4.73
N VAL A 231 8.70 -14.77 -5.94
CA VAL A 231 7.37 -14.29 -6.37
C VAL A 231 6.52 -15.36 -7.03
N ILE A 232 5.19 -15.16 -7.09
CA ILE A 232 4.20 -16.19 -7.50
C ILE A 232 4.41 -16.75 -8.91
N GLY A 233 5.18 -16.08 -9.78
CA GLY A 233 5.44 -16.52 -11.16
C GLY A 233 6.85 -17.04 -11.45
N THR A 234 7.77 -17.03 -10.49
CA THR A 234 9.14 -17.55 -10.68
C THR A 234 9.20 -18.98 -10.16
N GLY A 235 8.78 -19.95 -10.97
CA GLY A 235 8.68 -21.34 -10.56
C GLY A 235 7.90 -22.21 -11.54
N SER A 236 8.47 -22.42 -12.73
CA SER A 236 8.13 -23.51 -13.65
C SER A 236 9.37 -23.88 -14.46
#